data_AF-A0A3D3CUL0-F1
#
_entry.id   AF-A0A3D3CUL0-F1
#
_cell.length_a   1.000
_cell.length_b   1.000
_cell.length_c   1.000
_cell.angle_alpha   90.00
_cell.angle_beta   90.00
_cell.angle_gamma   90.00
#
_symmetry.space_group_name_H-M   'P 1'
#
loop_
_entity.id
_entity.type
_entity.pdbx_description
1 polymer ?
#
loop_
_entity_poly.entity_id
_entity_poly.type
_entity_poly.pdbx_seq_one_letter_code
_entity_poly.pdbx_strand_id
1 'polypeptide(L)'
;MKYRNVIFTAFYLLLQMERGLAQDLDPRAYVWVPVGISILGLGYGYTYGGVLTDPTIPVKDVNATIHTTSLGAAHVFSMFHKTAQISANLPWNWATVTGSVQEAAQRITRNGFGDMRIRYSILLSGGPAANPVEIAKTPQRT
;
A
#
# COMPACT_ATOMS: atom_id res chain seq x y z
N MET A 1 -13.77 8.06 47.51
CA MET A 1 -13.16 6.86 46.88
C MET A 1 -14.10 6.13 45.88
N LYS A 2 -15.27 6.68 45.52
CA LYS A 2 -16.32 5.96 44.73
C LYS A 2 -16.18 6.08 43.19
N TYR A 3 -15.43 7.07 42.70
CA TYR A 3 -15.29 7.35 41.26
C TYR A 3 -13.96 6.92 40.65
N ARG A 4 -13.03 6.42 41.47
CA ARG A 4 -11.67 6.07 41.02
C ARG A 4 -11.71 4.99 39.94
N ASN A 5 -12.54 3.97 40.13
CA ASN A 5 -12.67 2.88 39.17
C ASN A 5 -13.34 3.35 37.87
N VAL A 6 -14.32 4.26 37.94
CA VAL A 6 -14.98 4.83 36.75
C VAL A 6 -14.01 5.65 35.91
N ILE A 7 -13.13 6.42 36.55
CA ILE A 7 -12.08 7.19 35.87
C ILE A 7 -11.08 6.25 35.19
N PHE A 8 -10.66 5.17 35.86
CA PHE A 8 -9.77 4.17 35.25
C PHE A 8 -10.42 3.44 34.08
N THR A 9 -11.70 3.07 34.19
CA THR A 9 -12.43 2.43 33.08
C THR A 9 -12.63 3.39 31.91
N ALA A 10 -12.96 4.66 32.17
CA ALA A 10 -13.07 5.67 31.12
C ALA A 10 -11.72 5.93 30.44
N PHE A 11 -10.63 5.98 31.19
CA PHE A 11 -9.27 6.15 30.66
C PHE A 11 -8.83 4.94 29.82
N TYR A 12 -9.14 3.72 30.27
CA TYR A 12 -8.90 2.50 29.51
C TYR A 12 -9.68 2.47 28.19
N LEU A 13 -10.95 2.90 28.20
CA LEU A 13 -11.77 3.00 26.98
C LEU A 13 -11.28 4.08 26.00
N LEU A 14 -10.73 5.19 26.50
CA LEU A 14 -10.15 6.26 25.67
C LEU A 14 -8.82 5.85 25.02
N LEU A 15 -8.09 4.91 25.61
CA LEU A 15 -6.86 4.35 25.04
C LEU A 15 -7.11 3.35 23.90
N GLN A 16 -8.35 2.87 23.74
CA GLN A 16 -8.76 1.95 22.67
C GLN A 16 -9.16 2.68 21.37
N MET A 17 -8.69 3.91 21.14
CA MET A 17 -8.76 4.53 19.82
C MET A 17 -7.80 3.78 18.88
N GLU A 18 -8.28 2.66 18.34
CA GLU A 18 -7.61 1.99 17.25
C GLU A 18 -7.56 2.95 16.06
N ARG A 19 -6.36 3.47 15.81
CA ARG A 19 -6.04 4.11 14.54
C ARG A 19 -6.14 3.01 13.51
N GLY A 20 -7.22 2.99 12.74
CA GLY A 20 -7.35 2.11 11.58
C GLY A 20 -6.21 2.39 10.61
N LEU A 21 -5.10 1.68 10.77
CA LEU A 21 -4.04 1.66 9.78
C LEU A 21 -4.61 0.87 8.61
N ALA A 22 -4.81 1.56 7.47
CA ALA A 22 -5.24 0.91 6.25
C ALA A 22 -4.33 -0.30 5.98
N GLN A 23 -4.91 -1.49 6.02
CA GLN A 23 -4.18 -2.72 5.68
C GLN A 23 -4.03 -2.76 4.17
N ASP A 24 -2.80 -2.58 3.71
CA ASP A 24 -2.47 -2.69 2.31
C ASP A 24 -2.10 -4.15 1.99
N LEU A 25 -3.10 -4.87 1.48
CA LEU A 25 -3.00 -6.28 1.13
C LEU A 25 -2.37 -6.42 -0.25
N ASP A 26 -1.05 -6.53 -0.31
CA ASP A 26 -0.37 -7.05 -1.48
C ASP A 26 -0.46 -8.59 -1.43
N PRO A 27 -1.12 -9.25 -2.40
CA PRO A 27 -1.30 -10.70 -2.41
C PRO A 27 0.01 -11.49 -2.27
N ARG A 28 1.14 -10.90 -2.68
CA ARG A 28 2.45 -11.55 -2.65
C ARG A 28 3.33 -11.10 -1.49
N ALA A 29 2.86 -10.22 -0.60
CA ALA A 29 3.64 -9.75 0.54
C ALA A 29 4.06 -10.85 1.53
N TYR A 30 3.36 -11.99 1.51
CA TYR A 30 3.60 -13.10 2.43
C TYR A 30 4.14 -14.36 1.77
N VAL A 31 4.61 -14.28 0.52
CA VAL A 31 5.15 -15.44 -0.19
C VAL A 31 6.50 -15.81 0.41
N TRP A 32 6.66 -17.10 0.71
CA TRP A 32 7.96 -17.64 1.09
C TRP A 32 8.87 -17.73 -0.14
N VAL A 33 9.79 -16.76 -0.25
CA VAL A 33 10.76 -16.63 -1.35
C VAL A 33 12.20 -16.89 -0.88
N PRO A 34 13.09 -17.37 -1.78
CA PRO A 34 14.47 -17.64 -1.41
C PRO A 34 15.21 -16.39 -0.92
N VAL A 35 16.05 -16.53 0.10
CA VAL A 35 16.93 -15.44 0.57
C VAL A 35 18.10 -15.23 -0.39
N GLY A 36 18.62 -13.99 -0.44
CA GLY A 36 19.75 -13.60 -1.28
C GLY A 36 19.37 -13.15 -2.70
N ILE A 37 18.08 -13.07 -3.03
CA ILE A 37 17.62 -12.62 -4.34
C ILE A 37 17.22 -11.14 -4.31
N SER A 38 17.45 -10.47 -5.43
CA SER A 38 16.91 -9.14 -5.72
C SER A 38 15.91 -9.23 -6.86
N ILE A 39 14.78 -8.56 -6.72
CA ILE A 39 13.66 -8.58 -7.66
C ILE A 39 13.48 -7.15 -8.18
N LEU A 40 13.43 -7.00 -9.50
CA LEU A 40 13.03 -5.77 -10.16
C LEU A 40 11.65 -5.97 -10.78
N GLY A 41 10.79 -4.95 -10.65
CA GLY A 41 9.42 -4.98 -11.14
C GLY A 41 9.06 -3.72 -11.90
N LEU A 42 8.32 -3.88 -12.98
CA LEU A 42 7.66 -2.81 -13.72
C LEU A 42 6.16 -3.02 -13.67
N GLY A 43 5.42 -1.96 -13.42
CA GLY A 43 3.96 -1.97 -13.37
C GLY A 43 3.37 -0.90 -14.27
N TYR A 44 2.18 -1.18 -14.79
CA TYR A 44 1.35 -0.20 -15.47
C TYR A 44 -0.10 -0.32 -14.98
N GLY A 45 -0.69 0.81 -14.64
CA GLY A 45 -2.08 0.93 -14.19
C GLY A 45 -2.82 1.96 -15.02
N TYR A 46 -4.08 1.65 -15.32
CA TYR A 46 -5.02 2.59 -15.92
C TYR A 46 -6.23 2.73 -15.00
N THR A 47 -6.56 3.95 -14.62
CA THR A 47 -7.70 4.26 -13.77
C THR A 47 -8.54 5.33 -14.43
N TYR A 48 -9.85 5.12 -14.48
CA TYR A 48 -10.79 6.11 -14.98
C TYR A 48 -12.03 6.14 -14.09
N GLY A 49 -12.62 7.31 -13.89
CA GLY A 49 -13.85 7.42 -13.12
C GLY A 49 -14.17 8.82 -12.62
N GLY A 50 -15.40 8.96 -12.12
CA GLY A 50 -15.87 10.19 -11.49
C GLY A 50 -15.17 10.42 -10.15
N VAL A 51 -14.80 11.68 -9.89
CA VAL A 51 -14.22 12.12 -8.63
C VAL A 51 -15.29 12.90 -7.87
N LEU A 52 -15.65 12.40 -6.69
CA LEU A 52 -16.58 13.11 -5.81
C LEU A 52 -15.88 14.35 -5.24
N THR A 53 -16.58 15.47 -5.32
CA THR A 53 -16.14 16.75 -4.78
C THR A 53 -17.16 17.24 -3.74
N ASP A 54 -16.74 18.15 -2.88
CA ASP A 54 -17.64 18.78 -1.92
C ASP A 54 -18.76 19.52 -2.68
N PRO A 55 -20.05 19.29 -2.36
CA PRO A 55 -21.15 19.95 -3.06
C PRO A 55 -21.22 21.48 -2.85
N THR A 56 -20.49 22.01 -1.86
CA THR A 56 -20.47 23.45 -1.55
C THR A 56 -19.47 24.24 -2.40
N ILE A 57 -18.52 23.58 -3.06
CA ILE A 57 -17.61 24.24 -4.00
C ILE A 57 -18.20 24.26 -5.40
N PRO A 58 -17.91 25.29 -6.22
CA PRO A 58 -18.49 25.42 -7.56
C PRO A 58 -17.77 24.51 -8.58
N VAL A 59 -17.56 23.24 -8.24
CA VAL A 59 -16.90 22.24 -9.08
C VAL A 59 -17.85 21.04 -9.24
N LYS A 60 -18.17 20.66 -10.49
CA LYS A 60 -19.08 19.55 -10.78
C LYS A 60 -18.55 18.64 -11.88
N ASP A 61 -19.13 17.45 -11.98
CA ASP A 61 -18.90 16.48 -13.06
C ASP A 61 -17.42 16.14 -13.28
N VAL A 62 -16.67 16.04 -12.17
CA VAL A 62 -15.23 15.76 -12.25
C VAL A 62 -15.01 14.32 -12.67
N ASN A 63 -14.23 14.12 -13.72
CA ASN A 63 -13.79 12.82 -14.20
C ASN A 63 -12.27 12.84 -14.35
N ALA A 64 -11.61 11.79 -13.86
CA ALA A 64 -10.17 11.63 -13.95
C ALA A 64 -9.83 10.39 -14.78
N THR A 65 -8.88 10.54 -15.70
CA THR A 65 -8.22 9.44 -16.40
C THR A 65 -6.74 9.49 -16.06
N ILE A 66 -6.24 8.43 -15.44
CA ILE A 66 -4.87 8.35 -14.91
C ILE A 66 -4.18 7.13 -15.48
N HIS A 67 -3.02 7.37 -16.09
CA HIS A 67 -2.06 6.33 -16.47
C HIS A 67 -0.92 6.37 -15.46
N THR A 68 -0.62 5.23 -14.85
CA THR A 68 0.45 5.10 -13.87
C THR A 68 1.46 4.08 -14.36
N THR A 69 2.72 4.45 -14.47
CA THR A 69 3.83 3.48 -14.56
C THR A 69 4.53 3.42 -13.23
N SER A 70 4.99 2.24 -12.82
CA SER A 70 5.73 2.09 -11.56
C SER A 70 6.99 1.27 -11.76
N LEU A 71 8.07 1.70 -11.11
CA LEU A 71 9.31 0.94 -10.98
C LEU A 71 9.46 0.50 -9.53
N GLY A 72 9.66 -0.80 -9.33
CA GLY A 72 9.85 -1.39 -8.02
C GLY A 72 11.13 -2.21 -7.94
N ALA A 73 11.73 -2.24 -6.76
CA ALA A 73 12.84 -3.11 -6.42
C ALA A 73 12.60 -3.73 -5.05
N ALA A 74 12.99 -5.00 -4.87
CA ALA A 74 12.96 -5.69 -3.59
C ALA A 74 14.22 -6.52 -3.40
N HIS A 75 14.63 -6.68 -2.15
CA HIS A 75 15.71 -7.58 -1.75
C HIS A 75 15.24 -8.46 -0.60
N VAL A 76 15.49 -9.76 -0.72
CA VAL A 76 15.09 -10.78 0.25
C VAL A 76 16.32 -11.26 1.01
N PHE A 77 16.26 -11.29 2.34
CA PHE A 77 17.38 -11.66 3.20
C PHE A 77 16.92 -12.45 4.41
N SER A 78 17.88 -13.04 5.12
CA SER A 78 17.63 -13.76 6.37
C SER A 78 17.69 -12.80 7.54
N MET A 79 16.67 -12.81 8.39
CA MET A 79 16.66 -12.11 9.67
C MET A 79 16.05 -13.02 10.74
N PHE A 80 16.80 -13.29 11.82
CA PHE A 80 16.40 -14.25 12.87
C PHE A 80 15.99 -15.63 12.32
N HIS A 81 16.69 -16.11 11.29
CA HIS A 81 16.37 -17.36 10.57
C HIS A 81 14.98 -17.36 9.89
N LYS A 82 14.38 -16.20 9.68
CA LYS A 82 13.15 -15.99 8.92
C LYS A 82 13.43 -15.23 7.63
N THR A 83 12.59 -15.46 6.62
CA THR A 83 12.59 -14.68 5.40
C THR A 83 12.11 -13.26 5.71
N ALA A 84 12.97 -12.28 5.43
CA ALA A 84 12.67 -10.85 5.50
C ALA A 84 12.86 -10.21 4.13
N GLN A 85 12.16 -9.10 3.89
CA GLN A 85 12.19 -8.37 2.63
C GLN A 85 12.20 -6.87 2.89
N ILE A 86 12.99 -6.15 2.10
CA ILE A 86 12.86 -4.71 1.93
C ILE A 86 12.51 -4.43 0.47
N SER A 87 11.55 -3.54 0.23
CA SER A 87 11.17 -3.11 -1.11
C SER A 87 10.89 -1.62 -1.20
N ALA A 88 11.07 -1.07 -2.38
CA ALA A 88 10.71 0.30 -2.74
C ALA A 88 9.93 0.28 -4.06
N ASN A 89 8.92 1.14 -4.19
CA ASN A 89 8.14 1.33 -5.40
C ASN A 89 7.93 2.81 -5.65
N LEU A 90 8.26 3.27 -6.86
CA LEU A 90 8.14 4.65 -7.30
C LEU A 90 7.17 4.73 -8.49
N PRO A 91 5.97 5.30 -8.29
CA PRO A 91 5.02 5.52 -9.37
C PRO A 91 5.26 6.86 -10.07
N TRP A 92 5.04 6.89 -11.38
CA TRP A 92 4.92 8.08 -12.20
C TRP A 92 3.54 8.10 -12.85
N ASN A 93 2.85 9.24 -12.75
CA ASN A 93 1.47 9.38 -13.20
C ASN A 93 1.37 10.38 -14.35
N TRP A 94 0.45 10.11 -15.28
CA TRP A 94 -0.10 11.07 -16.24
C TRP A 94 -1.62 11.09 -16.07
N ALA A 95 -2.13 12.19 -15.53
CA ALA A 95 -3.53 12.39 -15.23
C ALA A 95 -4.13 13.47 -16.13
N THR A 96 -5.25 13.16 -16.77
CA THR A 96 -6.14 14.14 -17.37
C THR A 96 -7.40 14.23 -16.52
N VAL A 97 -7.76 15.43 -16.10
CA VAL A 97 -8.96 15.68 -15.29
C VAL A 97 -9.85 16.67 -16.03
N THR A 98 -11.13 16.33 -16.16
CA THR A 98 -12.17 17.19 -16.74
C THR A 98 -13.23 17.47 -15.70
N GLY A 99 -13.89 18.61 -15.79
CA GLY A 99 -15.04 18.96 -14.95
C GLY A 99 -15.56 20.34 -15.29
N SER A 100 -16.59 20.82 -14.59
CA SER A 100 -17.08 22.18 -14.72
C SER A 100 -16.71 23.00 -13.48
N VAL A 101 -16.25 24.24 -13.68
CA VAL A 101 -15.98 25.20 -12.61
C VAL A 101 -16.88 26.41 -12.85
N GLN A 102 -17.79 26.70 -11.92
CA GLN A 102 -18.84 27.71 -12.12
C GLN A 102 -19.57 27.52 -13.47
N GLU A 103 -19.94 26.28 -13.78
CA GLU A 103 -20.63 25.87 -15.03
C GLU A 103 -19.78 25.96 -16.31
N ALA A 104 -18.56 26.51 -16.25
CA ALA A 104 -17.64 26.52 -17.38
C ALA A 104 -16.85 25.21 -17.45
N ALA A 105 -16.86 24.55 -18.60
CA ALA A 105 -16.07 23.34 -18.82
C ALA A 105 -14.56 23.63 -18.72
N GLN A 106 -13.85 22.79 -17.97
CA GLN A 106 -12.41 22.88 -17.73
C GLN A 106 -11.75 21.53 -17.98
N ARG A 107 -10.51 21.57 -18.44
CA ARG A 107 -9.64 20.40 -18.62
C ARG A 107 -8.23 20.74 -18.17
N ILE A 108 -7.67 19.88 -17.32
CA ILE A 108 -6.29 19.99 -16.86
C ILE A 108 -5.55 18.67 -17.07
N THR A 109 -4.26 18.78 -17.34
CA THR A 109 -3.35 17.64 -17.39
C THR A 109 -2.25 17.84 -16.37
N ARG A 110 -1.95 16.80 -15.59
CA ARG A 110 -0.89 16.79 -14.58
C ARG A 110 -0.06 15.54 -14.74
N ASN A 111 1.25 15.67 -14.59
CA ASN A 111 2.16 14.54 -14.56
C ASN A 111 3.18 14.70 -13.43
N GLY A 112 3.71 13.58 -12.96
CA GLY A 112 4.75 13.58 -11.93
C GLY A 112 4.79 12.31 -11.11
N PHE A 113 5.73 12.28 -10.17
CA PHE A 113 5.84 11.20 -9.20
C PHE A 113 4.61 11.17 -8.29
N GLY A 114 4.07 9.97 -8.07
CA GLY A 114 3.15 9.73 -6.96
C GLY A 114 3.90 9.39 -5.67
N ASP A 115 3.16 9.00 -4.65
CA ASP A 115 3.74 8.64 -3.36
C ASP A 115 4.64 7.41 -3.50
N MET A 116 5.93 7.59 -3.20
CA MET A 116 6.87 6.49 -3.11
C MET A 116 6.52 5.63 -1.90
N ARG A 117 6.59 4.31 -2.05
CA ARG A 117 6.37 3.37 -0.98
C ARG A 117 7.62 2.56 -0.70
N ILE A 118 8.06 2.55 0.55
CA ILE A 118 9.08 1.65 1.05
C ILE A 118 8.40 0.69 2.04
N ARG A 119 8.66 -0.61 1.89
CA ARG A 119 8.12 -1.65 2.77
C ARG A 119 9.26 -2.50 3.31
N TYR A 120 9.21 -2.77 4.61
CA TYR A 120 10.00 -3.79 5.26
C TYR A 120 9.05 -4.83 5.85
N SER A 121 9.36 -6.11 5.69
CA SER A 121 8.56 -7.21 6.23
C SER A 121 9.43 -8.38 6.68
N ILE A 122 8.91 -9.17 7.61
CA ILE A 122 9.48 -10.44 8.07
C ILE A 122 8.37 -11.47 8.26
N LEU A 123 8.58 -12.68 7.75
CA LEU A 123 7.65 -13.80 7.92
C LEU A 123 7.82 -14.45 9.31
N LEU A 124 7.06 -13.99 10.28
CA LEU A 124 7.13 -14.51 11.65
C LEU A 124 6.75 -16.01 11.73
N SER A 125 5.79 -16.44 10.92
CA SER A 125 5.33 -17.82 10.82
C SER A 125 5.43 -18.34 9.38
N GLY A 126 5.70 -19.63 9.20
CA GLY A 126 5.69 -20.30 7.90
C GLY A 126 6.83 -19.98 6.92
N GLY A 127 7.68 -18.97 7.19
CA GLY A 127 8.78 -18.57 6.29
C GLY A 127 10.18 -18.68 6.90
N PRO A 128 10.73 -19.88 7.11
CA PRO A 128 12.14 -20.03 7.49
C PRO A 128 13.05 -19.53 6.36
N ALA A 129 14.15 -18.86 6.68
CA ALA A 129 15.12 -18.45 5.66
C ALA A 129 15.65 -19.70 4.93
N ALA A 130 15.50 -19.72 3.60
CA ALA A 130 15.87 -20.87 2.78
C ALA A 130 16.38 -20.46 1.41
N ASN A 131 17.24 -21.29 0.83
CA ASN A 131 17.72 -21.13 -0.54
C ASN A 131 16.75 -21.78 -1.56
N PRO A 132 16.93 -21.55 -2.88
CA PRO A 132 16.02 -22.10 -3.89
C PRO A 132 15.92 -23.63 -3.88
N VAL A 133 17.01 -24.34 -3.55
CA VAL A 133 17.04 -25.81 -3.53
C VAL A 133 16.25 -26.34 -2.33
N GLU A 134 16.34 -25.70 -1.18
CA GLU A 134 15.57 -26.05 0.03
C GLU A 134 14.08 -25.82 -0.17
N ILE A 135 13.71 -24.68 -0.78
CA ILE A 135 12.31 -24.39 -1.11
C ILE A 135 11.77 -25.43 -2.10
N ALA A 136 12.52 -25.78 -3.14
CA ALA A 136 12.11 -26.79 -4.13
C ALA A 136 11.93 -28.19 -3.53
N LYS A 137 12.66 -28.53 -2.46
CA LYS A 137 12.55 -29.82 -1.76
C LYS A 137 11.42 -29.84 -0.73
N THR A 138 10.84 -28.70 -0.39
CA THR A 138 9.82 -28.61 0.66
C THR A 138 8.47 -29.13 0.13
N PRO A 139 7.79 -30.06 0.84
CA PRO A 139 6.48 -30.54 0.41
C PRO A 139 5.46 -29.39 0.39
N GLN A 140 4.66 -29.30 -0.67
CA GLN A 140 3.56 -28.34 -0.73
C GLN A 140 2.51 -28.72 0.31
N ARG A 141 2.20 -27.81 1.24
CA ARG A 141 1.06 -27.96 2.16
C ARG A 141 -0.19 -27.48 1.43
N THR A 142 -1.07 -28.42 1.10
CA THR A 142 -2.47 -28.19 0.69
C THR A 142 -3.35 -27.92 1.89
#